data_AF-A0A351HWK7-F1
#
_entry.id   AF-A0A351HWK7-F1
#
_cell.length_a   1.000
_cell.length_b   1.000
_cell.length_c   1.000
_cell.angle_alpha   90.00
_cell.angle_beta   90.00
_cell.angle_gamma   90.00
#
_symmetry.space_group_name_H-M   'P 1'
#
loop_
_entity.id
_entity.type
_entity.pdbx_description
1 polymer ?
#
loop_
_entity_poly.entity_id
_entity_poly.type
_entity_poly.pdbx_seq_one_letter_code
_entity_poly.pdbx_strand_id
1 'polypeptide(L)'
;MKNIKTNDLVKLSFFVAIIVLLAVTPFLGYIPLGFTRATIIHIPVIIGSIMLGPFYGAFLGFVFGLTSLINNTFNPTVTSFVFTPFYSLGTYSGNFWSLVICFVPRILVGVVPHYVYKGMKKIKNNDVLALGLAGVAGSLTNTLLVMNFIYLFFGQSYAEAKNVAVSTLYGVILSVIAINGLPEAIVAGILTVAICKALLRYTGKPALQ
;
A
#
# COMPACT_ATOMS: atom_id res chain seq x y z
N MET A 1 -22.31 -1.57 -19.18
CA MET A 1 -20.88 -1.98 -19.14
C MET A 1 -20.05 -0.91 -19.83
N LYS A 2 -19.13 -0.24 -19.11
CA LYS A 2 -18.28 0.83 -19.67
C LYS A 2 -17.29 0.15 -20.64
N ASN A 3 -17.31 0.51 -21.93
CA ASN A 3 -16.40 -0.04 -22.93
C ASN A 3 -14.95 0.14 -22.45
N ILE A 4 -14.29 -0.97 -22.10
CA ILE A 4 -12.90 -0.95 -21.65
C ILE A 4 -12.06 -0.67 -22.89
N LYS A 5 -11.44 0.50 -22.94
CA LYS A 5 -10.56 0.86 -24.06
C LYS A 5 -9.29 0.02 -23.95
N THR A 6 -8.85 -0.57 -25.06
CA THR A 6 -7.60 -1.37 -25.12
C THR A 6 -6.41 -0.63 -24.50
N ASN A 7 -6.36 0.69 -24.64
CA ASN A 7 -5.34 1.54 -24.03
C ASN A 7 -5.34 1.48 -22.49
N ASP A 8 -6.50 1.45 -21.84
CA ASP A 8 -6.61 1.39 -20.39
C ASP A 8 -6.17 0.02 -19.85
N LEU A 9 -6.47 -1.06 -20.60
CA LEU A 9 -5.96 -2.40 -20.31
C LEU A 9 -4.43 -2.46 -20.43
N VAL A 10 -3.85 -1.88 -21.48
CA VAL A 10 -2.39 -1.87 -21.66
C VAL A 10 -1.71 -1.11 -20.51
N LYS A 11 -2.24 0.06 -20.13
CA LYS A 11 -1.72 0.82 -18.97
C LYS A 11 -1.85 0.03 -17.67
N LEU A 12 -2.98 -0.62 -17.45
CA LEU A 12 -3.20 -1.47 -16.28
C LEU A 12 -2.16 -2.60 -16.21
N SER A 13 -1.97 -3.33 -17.31
CA SER A 13 -0.99 -4.41 -17.42
C SER A 13 0.44 -3.92 -17.17
N PHE A 14 0.77 -2.70 -17.62
CA PHE A 14 2.07 -2.09 -17.35
C PHE A 14 2.29 -1.83 -15.85
N PHE A 15 1.30 -1.26 -15.15
CA PHE A 15 1.37 -1.08 -13.70
C PHE A 15 1.43 -2.42 -12.95
N VAL A 16 0.67 -3.44 -13.39
CA VAL A 16 0.74 -4.80 -12.84
C VAL A 16 2.14 -5.38 -13.00
N ALA A 17 2.74 -5.25 -14.19
CA ALA A 17 4.10 -5.74 -14.45
C ALA A 17 5.13 -5.06 -13.53
N ILE A 18 5.03 -3.74 -13.33
CA ILE A 18 5.89 -3.01 -12.38
C ILE A 18 5.69 -3.52 -10.95
N ILE A 19 4.44 -3.70 -10.50
CA ILE A 19 4.13 -4.21 -9.15
C ILE A 19 4.74 -5.60 -8.94
N VAL A 20 4.58 -6.50 -9.90
CA VAL A 20 5.14 -7.86 -9.84
C VAL A 20 6.66 -7.82 -9.84
N LEU A 21 7.28 -7.00 -10.71
CA LEU A 21 8.73 -6.84 -10.76
C LEU A 21 9.29 -6.34 -9.42
N LEU A 22 8.67 -5.31 -8.84
CA LEU A 22 9.07 -4.80 -7.53
C LEU A 22 8.87 -5.84 -6.42
N ALA A 23 7.79 -6.64 -6.49
CA ALA A 23 7.52 -7.65 -5.48
C ALA A 23 8.48 -8.85 -5.53
N VAL A 24 8.90 -9.26 -6.73
CA VAL A 24 9.83 -10.39 -6.93
C VAL A 24 11.27 -9.96 -6.71
N THR A 25 11.62 -8.70 -6.97
CA THR A 25 13.00 -8.23 -6.79
C THR A 25 13.30 -7.95 -5.31
N PRO A 26 14.26 -8.68 -4.70
CA PRO A 26 14.63 -8.46 -3.31
C PRO A 26 15.16 -7.03 -3.09
N PHE A 27 14.86 -6.42 -1.94
CA PHE A 27 15.32 -5.07 -1.53
C PHE A 27 14.80 -3.88 -2.35
N LEU A 28 14.04 -4.10 -3.42
CA LEU A 28 13.45 -3.02 -4.23
C LEU A 28 12.00 -2.71 -3.83
N GLY A 29 11.11 -3.70 -3.88
CA GLY A 29 9.71 -3.49 -3.51
C GLY A 29 9.44 -3.60 -2.01
N TYR A 30 10.16 -4.49 -1.33
CA TYR A 30 10.09 -4.74 0.10
C TYR A 30 11.48 -4.59 0.72
N ILE A 31 11.74 -3.47 1.39
CA ILE A 31 13.01 -3.18 2.06
C ILE A 31 12.91 -3.70 3.50
N PRO A 32 13.65 -4.75 3.90
CA PRO A 32 13.63 -5.25 5.26
C PRO A 32 14.36 -4.27 6.19
N LEU A 33 13.62 -3.35 6.80
CA LEU A 33 14.10 -2.64 7.98
C LEU A 33 13.90 -3.60 9.15
N GLY A 34 14.91 -3.83 9.99
CA GLY A 34 14.94 -4.96 10.95
C GLY A 34 13.66 -5.19 11.79
N PHE A 35 12.84 -4.15 11.97
CA PHE A 35 11.56 -4.23 12.68
C PHE A 35 10.35 -4.60 11.78
N THR A 36 10.27 -4.07 10.55
CA THR A 36 9.20 -4.28 9.56
C THR A 36 9.69 -3.99 8.13
N ARG A 37 9.06 -4.57 7.10
CA ARG A 37 9.40 -4.26 5.70
C ARG A 37 8.81 -2.91 5.28
N ALA A 38 9.67 -1.96 4.91
CA ALA A 38 9.24 -0.77 4.20
C ALA A 38 8.85 -1.14 2.76
N THR A 39 7.81 -0.51 2.23
CA THR A 39 7.24 -0.87 0.91
C THR A 39 7.30 0.31 -0.05
N ILE A 40 7.66 0.05 -1.31
CA ILE A 40 7.60 1.05 -2.40
C ILE A 40 6.49 0.70 -3.41
N ILE A 41 5.97 -0.54 -3.36
CA ILE A 41 4.96 -1.07 -4.29
C ILE A 41 3.65 -0.28 -4.26
N HIS A 42 3.32 0.36 -3.14
CA HIS A 42 2.14 1.20 -3.05
C HIS A 42 2.21 2.43 -3.98
N ILE A 43 3.40 2.88 -4.39
CA ILE A 43 3.56 4.06 -5.27
C ILE A 43 2.99 3.82 -6.68
N PRO A 44 3.37 2.75 -7.41
CA PRO A 44 2.69 2.37 -8.66
C PRO A 44 1.17 2.22 -8.52
N VAL A 45 0.68 1.69 -7.40
CA VAL A 45 -0.76 1.54 -7.12
C VAL A 45 -1.44 2.91 -7.01
N ILE A 46 -0.84 3.84 -6.27
CA ILE A 46 -1.33 5.23 -6.12
C ILE A 46 -1.36 5.93 -7.48
N ILE A 47 -0.27 5.85 -8.25
CA ILE A 47 -0.18 6.49 -9.57
C ILE A 47 -1.23 5.90 -10.52
N GLY A 48 -1.35 4.57 -10.58
CA GLY A 48 -2.36 3.89 -11.37
C GLY A 48 -3.80 4.27 -10.97
N SER A 49 -4.06 4.44 -9.67
CA SER A 49 -5.34 4.93 -9.14
C SER A 49 -5.69 6.34 -9.62
N ILE A 50 -4.73 7.26 -9.57
CA ILE A 50 -4.91 8.65 -10.03
C ILE A 50 -5.12 8.70 -11.55
N MET A 51 -4.37 7.89 -12.30
CA MET A 51 -4.34 7.94 -13.76
C MET A 51 -5.46 7.17 -14.45
N LEU A 52 -5.86 6.02 -13.92
CA LEU A 52 -6.85 5.13 -14.54
C LEU A 52 -8.21 5.21 -13.84
N GLY A 53 -8.21 5.56 -12.55
CA GLY A 53 -9.41 5.66 -11.73
C GLY A 53 -9.43 4.66 -10.56
N PRO A 54 -10.42 4.78 -9.67
CA PRO A 54 -10.46 4.05 -8.40
C PRO A 54 -10.69 2.55 -8.59
N PHE A 55 -11.40 2.14 -9.64
CA PHE A 55 -11.64 0.72 -9.94
C PHE A 55 -10.33 0.01 -10.33
N TYR A 56 -9.56 0.61 -11.22
CA TYR A 56 -8.25 0.08 -11.62
C TYR A 56 -7.24 0.16 -10.48
N GLY A 57 -7.28 1.24 -9.70
CA GLY A 57 -6.47 1.36 -8.48
C GLY A 57 -6.79 0.26 -7.47
N ALA A 58 -8.07 -0.05 -7.22
CA ALA A 58 -8.49 -1.15 -6.36
C ALA A 58 -7.96 -2.50 -6.85
N PHE A 59 -7.99 -2.76 -8.16
CA PHE A 59 -7.42 -3.96 -8.75
C PHE A 59 -5.89 -4.02 -8.60
N LEU A 60 -5.18 -2.93 -8.84
CA LEU A 60 -3.73 -2.84 -8.60
C LEU A 60 -3.40 -3.06 -7.11
N GLY A 61 -4.23 -2.54 -6.21
CA GLY A 61 -4.15 -2.79 -4.78
C GLY A 61 -4.38 -4.27 -4.43
N PHE A 62 -5.33 -4.94 -5.08
CA PHE A 62 -5.52 -6.38 -4.94
C PHE A 62 -4.28 -7.17 -5.39
N VAL A 63 -3.69 -6.84 -6.54
CA VAL A 63 -2.44 -7.46 -7.02
C VAL A 63 -1.29 -7.22 -6.03
N PHE A 64 -1.20 -6.01 -5.46
CA PHE A 64 -0.25 -5.73 -4.39
C PHE A 64 -0.50 -6.61 -3.15
N GLY A 65 -1.75 -6.77 -2.71
CA GLY A 65 -2.11 -7.71 -1.63
C GLY A 65 -1.70 -9.15 -1.93
N LEU A 66 -1.96 -9.61 -3.16
CA LEU A 66 -1.62 -10.97 -3.59
C LEU A 66 -0.10 -11.21 -3.58
N THR A 67 0.67 -10.27 -4.13
CA THR A 67 2.13 -10.36 -4.10
C THR A 67 2.68 -10.27 -2.68
N SER A 68 2.03 -9.51 -1.79
CA SER A 68 2.37 -9.46 -0.36
C SER A 68 2.12 -10.80 0.34
N LEU A 69 1.00 -11.46 0.06
CA LEU A 69 0.69 -12.80 0.59
C LEU A 69 1.72 -13.84 0.14
N ILE A 70 2.00 -13.87 -1.16
CA ILE A 70 2.99 -14.79 -1.75
C ILE A 70 4.35 -14.57 -1.10
N ASN A 71 4.82 -13.33 -1.05
CA ASN A 71 6.12 -13.02 -0.48
C ASN A 71 6.22 -13.34 1.02
N ASN A 72 5.15 -13.14 1.80
CA ASN A 72 5.14 -13.51 3.23
C ASN A 72 5.02 -15.02 3.45
N THR A 73 4.54 -15.78 2.46
CA THR A 73 4.44 -17.24 2.52
C THR A 73 5.78 -17.90 2.17
N PHE A 74 6.48 -17.41 1.13
CA PHE A 74 7.74 -18.00 0.66
C PHE A 74 8.99 -17.39 1.31
N ASN A 75 8.94 -16.13 1.75
CA ASN A 75 10.04 -15.45 2.45
C ASN A 75 9.55 -14.94 3.81
N PRO A 76 9.22 -15.84 4.76
CA PRO A 76 8.62 -15.45 6.02
C PRO A 76 9.59 -14.68 6.93
N THR A 77 9.06 -13.73 7.67
CA THR A 77 9.68 -13.06 8.82
C THR A 77 8.90 -13.39 10.09
N VAL A 78 9.44 -13.01 11.25
CA VAL A 78 8.78 -13.16 12.56
C VAL A 78 7.36 -12.58 12.64
N THR A 79 6.99 -11.66 11.75
CA THR A 79 5.66 -11.03 11.70
C THR A 79 4.81 -11.48 10.49
N SER A 80 5.28 -12.43 9.68
CA SER A 80 4.58 -12.84 8.46
C SER A 80 3.25 -13.54 8.71
N PHE A 81 3.02 -14.10 9.92
CA PHE A 81 1.75 -14.73 10.30
C PHE A 81 0.55 -13.76 10.21
N VAL A 82 0.81 -12.45 10.31
CA VAL A 82 -0.25 -11.42 10.18
C VAL A 82 -0.64 -11.14 8.73
N PHE A 83 0.17 -11.58 7.75
CA PHE A 83 -0.06 -11.32 6.33
C PHE A 83 -0.36 -12.57 5.50
N THR A 84 -0.22 -13.76 6.08
CA THR A 84 -0.60 -15.02 5.44
C THR A 84 -1.16 -16.00 6.47
N PRO A 85 -2.28 -16.68 6.19
CA PRO A 85 -2.80 -17.74 7.05
C PRO A 85 -1.94 -19.01 6.99
N PHE A 86 -1.09 -19.13 5.98
CA PHE A 86 -0.29 -20.34 5.72
C PHE A 86 1.01 -20.40 6.53
N TYR A 87 1.31 -19.35 7.29
CA TYR A 87 2.51 -19.30 8.12
C TYR A 87 2.14 -19.33 9.60
N SER A 88 2.79 -20.24 10.32
CA SER A 88 2.71 -20.38 11.77
C SER A 88 4.11 -20.40 12.38
N LEU A 89 4.30 -19.65 13.46
CA LEU A 89 5.53 -19.61 14.24
C LEU A 89 5.20 -20.05 15.66
N GLY A 90 5.66 -21.24 16.07
CA GLY A 90 5.36 -21.77 17.42
C GLY A 90 3.86 -21.96 17.66
N THR A 91 3.31 -21.30 18.67
CA THR A 91 1.88 -21.30 19.02
C THR A 91 1.03 -20.32 18.20
N TYR A 92 1.65 -19.50 17.34
CA TYR A 92 0.97 -18.48 16.54
C TYR A 92 0.67 -19.01 15.15
N SER A 93 -0.60 -18.99 14.75
CA SER A 93 -1.01 -19.28 13.38
C SER A 93 -1.65 -18.06 12.75
N GLY A 94 -1.34 -17.82 11.47
CA GLY A 94 -2.14 -16.90 10.69
C GLY A 94 -3.59 -17.41 10.59
N ASN A 95 -4.55 -16.49 10.59
CA ASN A 95 -5.97 -16.80 10.53
C ASN A 95 -6.59 -16.12 9.30
N PHE A 96 -7.89 -16.30 9.06
CA PHE A 96 -8.63 -15.59 8.03
C PHE A 96 -8.43 -14.07 8.09
N TRP A 97 -8.28 -13.52 9.29
CA TRP A 97 -7.94 -12.11 9.51
C TRP A 97 -6.62 -11.68 8.86
N SER A 98 -5.64 -12.59 8.68
CA SER A 98 -4.40 -12.29 7.97
C SER A 98 -4.65 -11.95 6.50
N LEU A 99 -5.64 -12.59 5.86
CA LEU A 99 -6.06 -12.25 4.50
C LEU A 99 -6.71 -10.86 4.46
N VAL A 100 -7.58 -10.56 5.42
CA VAL A 100 -8.23 -9.25 5.55
C VAL A 100 -7.17 -8.16 5.68
N ILE A 101 -6.18 -8.35 6.56
CA ILE A 101 -5.08 -7.41 6.74
C ILE A 101 -4.24 -7.27 5.47
N CYS A 102 -4.03 -8.36 4.75
CA CYS A 102 -3.22 -8.36 3.53
C CYS A 102 -3.92 -7.67 2.34
N PHE A 103 -5.23 -7.83 2.18
CA PHE A 103 -5.95 -7.31 1.02
C PHE A 103 -6.66 -5.96 1.27
N VAL A 104 -7.36 -5.79 2.39
CA VAL A 104 -8.23 -4.62 2.60
C VAL A 104 -7.45 -3.30 2.59
N PRO A 105 -6.38 -3.12 3.38
CA PRO A 105 -5.57 -1.90 3.32
C PRO A 105 -5.02 -1.64 1.92
N ARG A 106 -4.58 -2.70 1.23
CA ARG A 106 -3.93 -2.60 -0.08
C ARG A 106 -4.91 -2.17 -1.18
N ILE A 107 -6.14 -2.68 -1.14
CA ILE A 107 -7.21 -2.23 -2.03
C ILE A 107 -7.55 -0.77 -1.75
N LEU A 108 -7.63 -0.37 -0.47
CA LEU A 108 -7.93 1.01 -0.08
C LEU A 108 -6.83 2.00 -0.48
N VAL A 109 -5.56 1.59 -0.46
CA VAL A 109 -4.45 2.37 -1.04
C VAL A 109 -4.66 2.63 -2.53
N GLY A 110 -5.37 1.76 -3.24
CA GLY A 110 -5.78 1.96 -4.62
C GLY A 110 -7.01 2.84 -4.82
N VAL A 111 -7.74 3.20 -3.76
CA VAL A 111 -9.01 3.93 -3.87
C VAL A 111 -8.91 5.32 -3.24
N VAL A 112 -8.35 5.43 -2.04
CA VAL A 112 -8.24 6.67 -1.27
C VAL A 112 -7.49 7.77 -2.04
N PRO A 113 -6.32 7.54 -2.66
CA PRO A 113 -5.59 8.58 -3.37
C PRO A 113 -6.37 9.22 -4.51
N HIS A 114 -7.18 8.45 -5.23
CA HIS A 114 -8.02 8.98 -6.31
C HIS A 114 -9.03 9.99 -5.78
N TYR A 115 -9.72 9.66 -4.69
CA TYR A 115 -10.69 10.56 -4.08
C TYR A 115 -10.04 11.78 -3.42
N VAL A 116 -8.87 11.60 -2.80
CA VAL A 116 -8.08 12.72 -2.27
C VAL A 116 -7.64 13.66 -3.38
N TYR A 117 -7.12 13.14 -4.49
CA TYR A 117 -6.75 13.94 -5.67
C TYR A 117 -7.95 14.70 -6.23
N LYS A 118 -9.08 14.01 -6.45
CA LYS A 118 -10.31 14.60 -6.99
C LYS A 118 -10.91 15.67 -6.07
N GLY A 119 -10.93 15.41 -4.76
CA GLY A 119 -11.42 16.33 -3.75
C GLY A 119 -10.53 17.57 -3.65
N MET A 120 -9.21 17.38 -3.56
CA MET A 120 -8.27 18.49 -3.46
C MET A 120 -8.28 19.36 -4.72
N LYS A 121 -8.39 18.76 -5.90
CA LYS A 121 -8.50 19.53 -7.15
C LYS A 121 -9.76 20.39 -7.23
N LYS A 122 -10.86 19.95 -6.60
CA LYS A 122 -12.09 20.76 -6.48
C LYS A 122 -11.94 21.94 -5.52
N ILE A 123 -11.19 21.76 -4.43
CA ILE A 123 -10.99 22.79 -3.41
C ILE A 123 -9.94 23.82 -3.88
N LYS A 124 -8.83 23.34 -4.44
CA LYS A 124 -7.70 24.16 -4.86
C LYS A 124 -7.19 23.64 -6.20
N ASN A 125 -7.18 24.49 -7.22
CA ASN A 125 -6.69 24.16 -8.56
C ASN A 125 -5.15 24.11 -8.62
N ASN A 126 -4.53 23.34 -7.72
CA ASN A 126 -3.10 23.14 -7.66
C ASN A 126 -2.79 21.63 -7.73
N ASP A 127 -2.39 21.19 -8.93
CA ASP A 127 -2.07 19.79 -9.20
C ASP A 127 -0.91 19.26 -8.33
N VAL A 128 0.08 20.09 -7.98
CA VAL A 128 1.21 19.66 -7.15
C VAL A 128 0.75 19.31 -5.74
N LEU A 129 -0.07 20.17 -5.13
CA LEU A 129 -0.62 19.89 -3.80
C LEU A 129 -1.59 18.71 -3.82
N ALA A 130 -2.46 18.62 -4.84
CA ALA A 130 -3.41 17.52 -4.96
C ALA A 130 -2.72 16.16 -5.14
N LEU A 131 -1.68 16.09 -5.97
CA LEU A 131 -0.91 14.87 -6.19
C LEU A 131 -0.07 14.49 -4.96
N GLY A 132 0.55 15.48 -4.30
CA GLY A 132 1.36 15.24 -3.10
C GLY A 132 0.51 14.70 -1.95
N LEU A 133 -0.64 15.31 -1.70
CA LEU A 133 -1.58 14.86 -0.66
C LEU A 133 -2.19 13.49 -1.00
N ALA A 134 -2.45 13.20 -2.27
CA ALA A 134 -2.89 11.87 -2.69
C ALA A 134 -1.84 10.80 -2.42
N GLY A 135 -0.56 11.09 -2.71
CA GLY A 135 0.57 10.21 -2.41
C GLY A 135 0.73 9.93 -0.91
N VAL A 136 0.74 11.00 -0.11
CA VAL A 136 0.81 10.90 1.36
C VAL A 136 -0.38 10.12 1.92
N ALA A 137 -1.60 10.43 1.49
CA ALA A 137 -2.81 9.75 1.96
C ALA A 137 -2.81 8.26 1.59
N GLY A 138 -2.33 7.90 0.40
CA GLY A 138 -2.17 6.50 -0.01
C GLY A 138 -1.22 5.73 0.90
N SER A 139 -0.02 6.28 1.13
CA SER A 139 0.98 5.66 2.02
C SER A 139 0.46 5.54 3.46
N LEU A 140 -0.11 6.60 4.01
CA LEU A 140 -0.66 6.58 5.37
C LEU A 140 -1.83 5.60 5.51
N THR A 141 -2.68 5.48 4.48
CA THR A 141 -3.79 4.50 4.48
C THR A 141 -3.24 3.08 4.65
N ASN A 142 -2.15 2.73 3.97
CA ASN A 142 -1.50 1.43 4.14
C ASN A 142 -1.03 1.25 5.58
N THR A 143 -0.16 2.15 6.04
CA THR A 143 0.55 1.98 7.32
C THR A 143 -0.41 2.04 8.50
N LEU A 144 -1.34 2.99 8.52
CA LEU A 144 -2.31 3.12 9.62
C LEU A 144 -3.27 1.93 9.66
N LEU A 145 -3.85 1.51 8.54
CA LEU A 145 -4.80 0.40 8.55
C LEU A 145 -4.14 -0.93 8.87
N VAL A 146 -2.98 -1.21 8.29
CA VAL A 146 -2.23 -2.44 8.59
C VAL A 146 -1.90 -2.51 10.07
N MET A 147 -1.35 -1.44 10.64
CA MET A 147 -0.95 -1.40 12.03
C MET A 147 -2.13 -1.47 13.00
N ASN A 148 -3.24 -0.78 12.69
CA ASN A 148 -4.44 -0.86 13.52
C ASN A 148 -5.10 -2.25 13.45
N PHE A 149 -5.13 -2.89 12.28
CA PHE A 149 -5.69 -4.24 12.19
C PHE A 149 -4.78 -5.28 12.85
N ILE A 150 -3.45 -5.11 12.82
CA ILE A 150 -2.53 -5.92 13.62
C ILE A 150 -2.89 -5.78 15.10
N TYR A 151 -3.09 -4.56 15.60
CA TYR A 151 -3.47 -4.32 16.99
C TYR A 151 -4.80 -5.00 17.36
N LEU A 152 -5.83 -4.87 16.53
CA LEU A 152 -7.17 -5.39 16.80
C LEU A 152 -7.27 -6.92 16.74
N PHE A 153 -6.63 -7.55 15.75
CA PHE A 153 -6.83 -8.98 15.47
C PHE A 153 -5.65 -9.86 15.90
N PHE A 154 -4.45 -9.30 16.00
CA PHE A 154 -3.21 -10.04 16.30
C PHE A 154 -2.41 -9.39 17.44
N GLY A 155 -3.01 -8.51 18.23
CA GLY A 155 -2.27 -7.69 19.21
C GLY A 155 -1.45 -8.51 20.20
N GLN A 156 -2.07 -9.50 20.85
CA GLN A 156 -1.37 -10.38 21.80
C GLN A 156 -0.24 -11.18 21.13
N SER A 157 -0.53 -11.87 20.03
CA SER A 157 0.48 -12.66 19.30
C SER A 157 1.61 -11.79 18.73
N TYR A 158 1.32 -10.55 18.33
CA TYR A 158 2.32 -9.61 17.84
C TYR A 158 3.21 -9.07 18.97
N ALA A 159 2.63 -8.77 20.14
CA ALA A 159 3.38 -8.36 21.33
C ALA A 159 4.34 -9.47 21.79
N GLU A 160 3.86 -10.70 21.85
CA GLU A 160 4.64 -11.87 22.23
C GLU A 160 5.72 -12.21 21.20
N ALA A 161 5.41 -12.17 19.89
CA ALA A 161 6.39 -12.35 18.82
C ALA A 161 7.51 -11.29 18.83
N LYS A 162 7.24 -10.12 19.43
CA LYS A 162 8.22 -9.05 19.61
C LYS A 162 8.85 -9.02 21.01
N ASN A 163 8.49 -9.94 21.91
CA ASN A 163 8.89 -9.95 23.31
C ASN A 163 8.58 -8.63 24.05
N VAL A 164 7.43 -8.02 23.74
CA VAL A 164 6.98 -6.76 24.36
C VAL A 164 5.70 -7.01 25.16
N ALA A 165 5.54 -6.32 26.28
CA ALA A 165 4.29 -6.33 27.03
C ALA A 165 3.13 -5.78 26.18
N VAL A 166 1.96 -6.43 26.25
CA VAL A 166 0.75 -6.03 25.51
C VAL A 166 0.33 -4.58 25.84
N SER A 167 0.58 -4.11 27.05
CA SER A 167 0.33 -2.72 27.46
C SER A 167 1.19 -1.69 26.71
N THR A 168 2.39 -2.06 26.26
CA THR A 168 3.33 -1.19 25.52
C THR A 168 3.20 -1.37 24.01
N LEU A 169 2.44 -2.36 23.55
CA LEU A 169 2.26 -2.71 22.14
C LEU A 169 1.82 -1.51 21.30
N TYR A 170 0.85 -0.73 21.78
CA TYR A 170 0.36 0.43 21.04
C TYR A 170 1.46 1.50 20.86
N GLY A 171 2.33 1.68 21.85
CA GLY A 171 3.50 2.56 21.75
C GLY A 171 4.53 2.08 20.72
N VAL A 172 4.75 0.76 20.64
CA VAL A 172 5.60 0.15 19.60
C VAL A 172 4.98 0.31 18.21
N ILE A 173 3.67 0.13 18.09
CA ILE A 173 2.98 0.35 16.82
C ILE A 173 3.10 1.81 16.39
N LEU A 174 2.92 2.75 17.31
CA LEU A 174 3.06 4.18 17.03
C LEU A 174 4.49 4.53 16.60
N SER A 175 5.50 3.93 17.22
CA SER A 175 6.90 4.14 16.81
C SER A 175 7.19 3.58 15.42
N VAL A 176 6.63 2.42 15.07
CA VAL A 176 6.73 1.85 13.72
C VAL A 176 6.05 2.76 12.70
N ILE A 177 4.86 3.30 13.01
CA ILE A 177 4.17 4.29 12.16
C ILE A 177 5.04 5.54 11.98
N ALA A 178 5.67 6.04 13.04
CA ALA A 178 6.50 7.24 12.98
C ALA A 178 7.80 7.01 12.19
N ILE A 179 8.51 5.90 12.44
CA ILE A 179 9.82 5.62 11.85
C ILE A 179 9.70 5.16 10.39
N ASN A 180 8.68 4.37 10.05
CA ASN A 180 8.53 3.84 8.69
C ASN A 180 7.46 4.57 7.89
N GLY A 181 6.31 4.84 8.49
CA GLY A 181 5.18 5.47 7.81
C GLY A 181 5.46 6.91 7.37
N LEU A 182 6.21 7.69 8.15
CA LEU A 182 6.51 9.07 7.80
C LEU A 182 7.48 9.20 6.62
N PRO A 183 8.65 8.52 6.59
CA PRO A 183 9.51 8.54 5.41
C PRO A 183 8.84 7.97 4.17
N GLU A 184 8.09 6.87 4.29
CA GLU A 184 7.32 6.31 3.18
C GLU A 184 6.32 7.31 2.62
N ALA A 185 5.57 8.01 3.48
CA ALA A 185 4.58 8.99 3.05
C ALA A 185 5.21 10.20 2.35
N ILE A 186 6.36 10.68 2.83
CA ILE A 186 7.10 11.76 2.20
C ILE A 186 7.59 11.34 0.81
N VAL A 187 8.24 10.17 0.71
CA VAL A 187 8.75 9.64 -0.54
C VAL A 187 7.60 9.37 -1.53
N ALA A 188 6.50 8.79 -1.07
CA ALA A 188 5.30 8.56 -1.87
C ALA A 188 4.70 9.87 -2.38
N GLY A 189 4.61 10.91 -1.54
CA GLY A 189 4.15 12.23 -1.93
C GLY A 189 5.01 12.85 -3.04
N ILE A 190 6.34 12.88 -2.85
CA ILE A 190 7.28 13.44 -3.81
C ILE A 190 7.23 12.69 -5.15
N LEU A 191 7.31 11.36 -5.11
CA LEU A 191 7.29 10.52 -6.31
C LEU A 191 5.95 10.59 -7.04
N THR A 192 4.84 10.63 -6.31
CA THR A 192 3.51 10.79 -6.91
C THR A 192 3.42 12.12 -7.66
N VAL A 193 3.90 13.22 -7.07
CA VAL A 193 3.96 14.53 -7.76
C VAL A 193 4.83 14.46 -9.01
N ALA A 194 6.07 13.99 -8.88
CA ALA A 194 7.03 13.98 -9.98
C ALA A 194 6.52 13.15 -11.17
N ILE A 195 6.05 11.93 -10.89
CA ILE A 195 5.63 10.98 -11.92
C ILE A 195 4.28 11.37 -12.50
N CYS A 196 3.27 11.67 -11.67
CA CYS A 196 1.95 12.03 -12.19
C CYS A 196 2.00 13.34 -12.97
N LYS A 197 2.80 14.34 -12.58
CA LYS A 197 2.90 15.59 -13.33
C LYS A 197 3.55 15.37 -14.71
N ALA A 198 4.59 14.55 -14.79
CA ALA A 198 5.20 14.16 -16.05
C ALA A 198 4.21 13.42 -16.96
N LEU A 199 3.47 12.46 -16.39
CA LEU A 199 2.48 11.67 -17.11
C LEU A 199 1.27 12.53 -17.55
N LEU A 200 0.76 13.42 -16.70
CA LEU A 200 -0.34 14.32 -17.04
C LEU A 200 0.04 15.29 -18.17
N ARG A 201 1.29 15.77 -18.21
CA ARG A 201 1.79 16.62 -19.29
C ARG A 201 1.78 15.90 -20.64
N TYR A 202 2.10 14.61 -20.66
CA TYR A 202 2.15 13.81 -21.88
C TYR A 202 0.79 13.27 -22.31
N THR A 203 -0.06 12.89 -21.35
CA THR A 203 -1.36 12.25 -21.63
C THR A 203 -2.51 13.25 -21.79
N GLY A 204 -2.29 14.54 -21.46
CA GLY A 204 -3.25 15.63 -21.67
C GLY A 204 -4.52 15.61 -20.81
N LYS A 205 -4.82 14.51 -20.10
CA LYS A 205 -6.00 14.38 -19.23
C LYS A 205 -5.70 13.50 -17.99
N PRO A 206 -5.99 13.97 -16.77
CA PRO A 206 -6.28 13.06 -15.65
C PRO A 206 -7.54 12.25 -15.96
N ALA A 207 -7.77 11.13 -15.28
CA ALA A 207 -9.04 10.37 -15.30
C ALA A 207 -10.23 11.14 -14.69
N LEU A 208 -10.25 12.46 -14.78
CA LEU A 208 -11.35 13.34 -14.37
C LEU A 208 -12.39 13.50 -15.49
N GLN A 209 -12.71 12.40 -16.19
CA GLN A 209 -13.90 12.28 -17.03
C GLN A 209 -14.87 11.28 -16.42
#